data_AF-A0A354REG1-F1
#
_entry.id   AF-A0A354REG1-F1
#
_cell.length_a   1.000
_cell.length_b   1.000
_cell.length_c   1.000
_cell.angle_alpha   90.00
_cell.angle_beta   90.00
_cell.angle_gamma   90.00
#
_symmetry.space_group_name_H-M   'P 1'
#
loop_
_entity.id
_entity.type
_entity.pdbx_description
1 polymer ?
#
loop_
_entity_poly.entity_id
_entity_poly.type
_entity_poly.pdbx_seq_one_letter_code
_entity_poly.pdbx_strand_id
1 'polypeptide(L)'
;MNLEVIDRLIEQDPTLESSRPAFEAMKEGACCIHRSWGFGQISGFESERGMILIDFDEDERKSHAMDPVFCLGKLEVLDDDHILSKHRSNPEEVELMAKKEPVSLIIEILSKSEDGCSSTREIEKILGYLLGPAKAKKWWTATKKLLVKDPRVAVPNKKTEPYVLRDEPVKPEQEVLLDFFEEKRSKEKIALAEKLFDLATEKEALHGDLPQVLHELTVAIMEARNLSQADRLYGIWVRNNLARDVEEDVEKLEPTSASILNECEGDLPGLANQMPTKFHSRFLDLVTRVYPENWKPLIVN
;
A
#
# COMPACT_ATOMS: atom_id res chain seq x y z
N MET A 1 2.05 -34.02 -13.44
CA MET A 1 2.10 -34.93 -14.61
C MET A 1 2.30 -36.35 -14.07
N ASN A 2 2.02 -37.42 -14.82
CA ASN A 2 2.29 -38.77 -14.30
C ASN A 2 3.82 -39.02 -14.27
N LEU A 3 4.31 -39.69 -13.23
CA LEU A 3 5.73 -40.00 -13.01
C LEU A 3 6.36 -40.70 -14.23
N GLU A 4 5.65 -41.64 -14.86
CA GLU A 4 6.15 -42.34 -16.05
C GLU A 4 6.48 -41.41 -17.22
N VAL A 5 5.74 -40.31 -17.37
CA VAL A 5 5.98 -39.30 -18.41
C VAL A 5 7.22 -38.48 -18.06
N ILE A 6 7.36 -38.12 -16.79
CA ILE A 6 8.50 -37.35 -16.28
C ILE A 6 9.79 -38.15 -16.46
N ASP A 7 9.77 -39.43 -16.09
CA ASP A 7 10.92 -40.32 -16.24
C ASP A 7 11.33 -40.45 -17.71
N ARG A 8 10.38 -40.61 -18.64
CA ARG A 8 10.69 -40.65 -20.08
C ARG A 8 11.29 -39.34 -20.59
N LEU A 9 10.82 -38.18 -20.12
CA LEU A 9 11.39 -36.88 -20.51
C LEU A 9 12.84 -36.77 -20.03
N ILE A 10 13.14 -37.23 -18.83
CA ILE A 10 14.49 -37.18 -18.27
C ILE A 10 15.42 -38.23 -18.88
N GLU A 11 14.91 -39.42 -19.22
CA GLU A 11 15.68 -40.42 -19.98
C GLU A 11 16.09 -39.88 -21.35
N GLN A 12 15.24 -39.07 -22.00
CA GLN A 12 15.53 -38.41 -23.26
C GLN A 12 16.51 -37.24 -23.11
N ASP A 13 16.39 -36.48 -22.04
CA ASP A 13 17.30 -35.38 -21.68
C ASP A 13 17.63 -35.39 -20.18
N PRO A 14 18.77 -36.00 -19.79
CA PRO A 14 19.18 -36.09 -18.39
C PRO A 14 19.42 -34.75 -17.70
N THR A 15 19.56 -33.65 -18.44
CA THR A 15 19.71 -32.30 -17.86
C THR A 15 18.43 -31.81 -17.19
N LEU A 16 17.28 -32.42 -17.51
CA LEU A 16 15.98 -32.10 -16.95
C LEU A 16 15.73 -32.65 -15.54
N GLU A 17 16.63 -33.50 -15.00
CA GLU A 17 16.46 -34.09 -13.66
C GLU A 17 16.32 -33.01 -12.57
N SER A 18 17.04 -31.89 -12.67
CA SER A 18 16.89 -30.77 -11.72
C SER A 18 15.50 -30.11 -11.77
N SER A 19 14.75 -30.31 -12.85
CA SER A 19 13.40 -29.75 -13.05
C SER A 19 12.29 -30.74 -12.73
N ARG A 20 12.61 -31.96 -12.27
CA ARG A 20 11.63 -32.97 -11.85
C ARG A 20 10.55 -32.42 -10.90
N PRO A 21 10.86 -31.65 -9.84
CA PRO A 21 9.82 -31.12 -8.95
C PRO A 21 8.81 -30.22 -9.67
N ALA A 22 9.25 -29.44 -10.66
CA ALA A 22 8.37 -28.58 -11.45
C ALA A 22 7.42 -29.41 -12.33
N PHE A 23 7.90 -30.51 -12.92
CA PHE A 23 7.06 -31.42 -13.70
C PHE A 23 6.05 -32.20 -12.84
N GLU A 24 6.45 -32.57 -11.63
CA GLU A 24 5.55 -33.19 -10.65
C GLU A 24 4.43 -32.23 -10.25
N ALA A 25 4.76 -30.96 -10.00
CA ALA A 25 3.80 -29.90 -9.69
C ALA A 25 2.78 -29.69 -10.83
N MET A 26 3.14 -29.92 -12.09
CA MET A 26 2.25 -29.81 -13.26
C MET A 26 1.20 -30.94 -13.34
N LYS A 27 0.50 -31.25 -12.24
CA LYS A 27 -0.57 -32.27 -12.15
C LYS A 27 -1.90 -31.73 -12.68
N GLU A 28 -2.76 -32.63 -13.11
CA GLU A 28 -4.15 -32.28 -13.48
C GLU A 28 -4.86 -31.63 -12.29
N GLY A 29 -5.59 -30.55 -12.57
CA GLY A 29 -6.25 -29.72 -11.58
C GLY A 29 -5.37 -28.64 -10.95
N ALA A 30 -4.04 -28.67 -11.13
CA ALA A 30 -3.17 -27.63 -10.59
C ALA A 30 -3.42 -26.29 -11.30
N CYS A 31 -3.51 -25.24 -10.49
CA CYS A 31 -3.62 -23.87 -10.99
C CYS A 31 -2.26 -23.35 -11.44
N CYS A 32 -2.24 -22.46 -12.42
CA CYS A 32 -1.00 -21.92 -12.96
C CYS A 32 -1.18 -20.50 -13.54
N ILE A 33 -0.07 -19.76 -13.64
CA ILE A 33 -0.01 -18.46 -14.31
C ILE A 33 1.02 -18.53 -15.43
N HIS A 34 0.57 -18.31 -16.66
CA HIS A 34 1.45 -18.17 -17.82
C HIS A 34 1.79 -16.70 -18.07
N ARG A 35 3.05 -16.39 -18.39
CA ARG A 35 3.53 -15.01 -18.61
C ARG A 35 2.75 -14.21 -19.66
N SER A 36 2.17 -14.88 -20.66
CA SER A 36 1.45 -14.22 -21.77
C SER A 36 -0.05 -14.48 -21.81
N TRP A 37 -0.53 -15.50 -21.09
CA TRP A 37 -1.93 -15.95 -21.16
C TRP A 37 -2.63 -15.90 -19.80
N GLY A 38 -1.91 -15.44 -18.78
CA GLY A 38 -2.46 -15.22 -17.46
C GLY A 38 -2.83 -16.52 -16.75
N PHE A 39 -3.87 -16.43 -15.92
CA PHE A 39 -4.29 -17.49 -15.03
C PHE A 39 -5.01 -18.62 -15.78
N GLY A 40 -4.73 -19.84 -15.36
CA GLY A 40 -5.35 -21.05 -15.91
C GLY A 40 -5.24 -22.25 -14.98
N GLN A 41 -5.70 -23.38 -15.48
CA GLN A 41 -5.68 -24.66 -14.76
C GLN A 41 -5.25 -25.77 -15.72
N ILE A 42 -4.37 -26.66 -15.25
CA ILE A 42 -3.95 -27.82 -16.02
C ILE A 42 -5.13 -28.79 -16.10
N SER A 43 -5.66 -29.00 -17.31
CA SER A 43 -6.81 -29.86 -17.56
C SER A 43 -6.42 -31.30 -17.92
N GLY A 44 -5.15 -31.57 -18.19
CA GLY A 44 -4.66 -32.94 -18.39
C GLY A 44 -3.34 -33.03 -19.13
N PHE A 45 -3.08 -34.21 -19.70
CA PHE A 45 -1.88 -34.50 -20.49
C PHE A 45 -2.23 -35.34 -21.73
N GLU A 46 -1.81 -34.88 -22.91
CA GLU A 46 -1.97 -35.57 -24.19
C GLU A 46 -0.76 -36.49 -24.44
N SER A 47 -0.97 -37.79 -24.19
CA SER A 47 0.11 -38.79 -24.23
C SER A 47 0.71 -39.02 -25.62
N GLU A 48 -0.07 -38.85 -26.69
CA GLU A 48 0.41 -39.07 -28.07
C GLU A 48 1.46 -38.04 -28.49
N ARG A 49 1.28 -36.79 -28.07
CA ARG A 49 2.18 -35.68 -28.44
C ARG A 49 3.13 -35.29 -27.32
N GLY A 50 2.94 -35.83 -26.12
CA GLY A 50 3.73 -35.48 -24.95
C GLY A 50 3.43 -34.06 -24.43
N MET A 51 2.20 -33.56 -24.62
CA MET A 51 1.84 -32.17 -24.35
C MET A 51 0.99 -32.05 -23.07
N ILE A 52 1.24 -31.02 -22.28
CA ILE A 52 0.33 -30.64 -21.18
C ILE A 52 -0.84 -29.84 -21.74
N LEU A 53 -2.05 -30.11 -21.25
CA LEU A 53 -3.26 -29.38 -21.63
C LEU A 53 -3.61 -28.39 -20.54
N ILE A 54 -3.78 -27.12 -20.92
CA ILE A 54 -4.08 -26.03 -19.98
C ILE A 54 -5.31 -25.26 -20.44
N ASP A 55 -6.22 -25.01 -19.51
CA ASP A 55 -7.37 -24.14 -19.70
C ASP A 55 -7.05 -22.76 -19.14
N PHE A 56 -6.90 -21.76 -20.01
CA PHE A 56 -6.69 -20.36 -19.61
C PHE A 56 -8.04 -19.64 -19.49
N ASP A 57 -8.15 -18.75 -18.51
CA ASP A 57 -9.36 -17.94 -18.31
C ASP A 57 -9.45 -16.80 -19.34
N GLU A 58 -8.30 -16.29 -19.80
CA GLU A 58 -8.25 -15.29 -20.86
C GLU A 58 -8.50 -15.91 -22.24
N ASP A 59 -9.25 -15.19 -23.08
CA ASP A 59 -9.61 -15.57 -24.47
C ASP A 59 -10.30 -16.95 -24.62
N GLU A 60 -10.88 -17.50 -23.55
CA GLU A 60 -11.56 -18.82 -23.53
C GLU A 60 -10.72 -19.97 -24.14
N ARG A 61 -9.39 -19.92 -23.98
CA ARG A 61 -8.50 -20.96 -24.52
C ARG A 61 -8.58 -22.23 -23.68
N LYS A 62 -9.40 -23.17 -24.13
CA LYS A 62 -9.55 -24.51 -23.52
C LYS A 62 -8.61 -25.52 -24.15
N SER A 63 -8.09 -26.42 -23.31
CA SER A 63 -7.22 -27.54 -23.69
C SER A 63 -6.05 -27.11 -24.57
N HIS A 64 -5.41 -25.98 -24.22
CA HIS A 64 -4.26 -25.49 -24.95
C HIS A 64 -3.06 -26.41 -24.71
N ALA A 65 -2.63 -27.11 -25.76
CA ALA A 65 -1.50 -28.02 -25.72
C ALA A 65 -0.17 -27.26 -25.67
N MET A 66 0.64 -27.52 -24.64
CA MET A 66 1.96 -26.94 -24.46
C MET A 66 3.02 -28.02 -24.22
N ASP A 67 4.24 -27.76 -24.69
CA ASP A 67 5.38 -28.63 -24.40
C ASP A 67 5.79 -28.47 -22.91
N PRO A 68 5.95 -29.56 -22.14
CA PRO A 68 6.30 -29.48 -20.72
C PRO A 68 7.63 -28.76 -20.46
N VAL A 69 8.65 -28.94 -21.31
CA VAL A 69 9.95 -28.28 -21.14
C VAL A 69 9.81 -26.78 -21.38
N PHE A 70 8.99 -26.38 -22.35
CA PHE A 70 8.65 -24.98 -22.60
C PHE A 70 7.93 -24.32 -21.41
N CYS A 71 7.13 -25.09 -20.65
CA CYS A 71 6.44 -24.60 -19.47
C CYS A 71 7.41 -24.19 -18.33
N LEU A 72 8.57 -24.86 -18.17
CA LEU A 72 9.51 -24.59 -17.08
C LEU A 72 9.95 -23.12 -16.96
N GLY A 73 10.03 -22.39 -18.07
CA GLY A 73 10.44 -20.99 -18.09
C GLY A 73 9.30 -19.97 -18.17
N LYS A 74 8.05 -20.42 -18.34
CA LYS A 74 6.92 -19.55 -18.72
C LYS A 74 5.67 -19.75 -17.89
N LEU A 75 5.57 -20.87 -17.21
CA LEU A 75 4.45 -21.28 -16.40
C LEU A 75 4.87 -21.32 -14.93
N GLU A 76 4.18 -20.55 -14.12
CA GLU A 76 4.26 -20.63 -12.66
C GLU A 76 3.13 -21.53 -12.19
N VAL A 77 3.44 -22.71 -11.67
CA VAL A 77 2.44 -23.60 -11.08
C VAL A 77 2.23 -23.18 -9.62
N LEU A 78 0.97 -23.01 -9.23
CA LEU A 78 0.60 -22.52 -7.92
C LEU A 78 0.34 -23.68 -6.96
N ASP A 79 0.81 -23.57 -5.73
CA ASP A 79 0.47 -24.51 -4.66
C ASP A 79 -1.04 -24.52 -4.39
N ASP A 80 -1.54 -25.64 -3.86
CA ASP A 80 -2.95 -25.82 -3.49
C ASP A 80 -3.38 -24.78 -2.42
N ASP A 81 -2.42 -24.31 -1.62
CA ASP A 81 -2.58 -23.29 -0.58
C ASP A 81 -2.56 -21.84 -1.11
N HIS A 82 -2.17 -21.62 -2.36
CA HIS A 82 -2.16 -20.29 -2.96
C HIS A 82 -3.60 -19.75 -3.09
N ILE A 83 -3.81 -18.46 -2.84
CA ILE A 83 -5.18 -17.89 -2.76
C ILE A 83 -6.01 -18.11 -4.04
N LEU A 84 -5.36 -18.09 -5.21
CA LEU A 84 -6.02 -18.37 -6.49
C LEU A 84 -6.42 -19.84 -6.64
N SER A 85 -5.60 -20.76 -6.13
CA SER A 85 -5.92 -22.19 -6.09
C SER A 85 -7.10 -22.44 -5.15
N LYS A 86 -7.06 -21.84 -3.94
CA LYS A 86 -8.18 -21.88 -2.99
C LYS A 86 -9.46 -21.31 -3.57
N HIS A 87 -9.39 -20.19 -4.30
CA HIS A 87 -10.56 -19.61 -4.95
C HIS A 87 -11.13 -20.54 -6.04
N ARG A 88 -10.28 -21.26 -6.80
CA ARG A 88 -10.76 -22.24 -7.79
C ARG A 88 -11.50 -23.41 -7.12
N SER A 89 -11.02 -23.87 -5.95
CA SER A 89 -11.63 -24.97 -5.21
C SER A 89 -12.86 -24.57 -4.39
N ASN A 90 -12.86 -23.37 -3.80
CA ASN A 90 -13.95 -22.84 -2.98
C ASN A 90 -14.12 -21.32 -3.19
N PRO A 91 -14.79 -20.90 -4.27
CA PRO A 91 -14.97 -19.48 -4.57
C PRO A 91 -15.71 -18.72 -3.47
N GLU A 92 -16.75 -19.33 -2.89
CA GLU A 92 -17.64 -18.68 -1.92
C GLU A 92 -16.90 -18.22 -0.67
N GLU A 93 -15.99 -19.04 -0.15
CA GLU A 93 -15.20 -18.72 1.05
C GLU A 93 -14.24 -17.55 0.81
N VAL A 94 -13.49 -17.59 -0.31
CA VAL A 94 -12.53 -16.53 -0.64
C VAL A 94 -13.24 -15.22 -0.98
N GLU A 95 -14.37 -15.27 -1.69
CA GLU A 95 -15.18 -14.09 -1.96
C GLU A 95 -15.80 -13.49 -0.68
N LEU A 96 -16.21 -14.35 0.26
CA LEU A 96 -16.71 -13.91 1.57
C LEU A 96 -15.61 -13.21 2.37
N MET A 97 -14.40 -13.78 2.40
CA MET A 97 -13.24 -13.17 3.04
C MET A 97 -12.90 -11.83 2.39
N ALA A 98 -12.86 -11.76 1.05
CA ALA A 98 -12.63 -10.51 0.34
C ALA A 98 -13.66 -9.42 0.69
N LYS A 99 -14.91 -9.82 0.99
CA LYS A 99 -15.98 -8.89 1.34
C LYS A 99 -15.97 -8.46 2.81
N LYS A 100 -15.76 -9.40 3.74
CA LYS A 100 -15.91 -9.17 5.18
C LYS A 100 -14.60 -8.85 5.88
N GLU A 101 -13.51 -9.45 5.41
CA GLU A 101 -12.20 -9.44 6.08
C GLU A 101 -11.09 -9.12 5.07
N PRO A 102 -11.14 -7.93 4.44
CA PRO A 102 -10.25 -7.59 3.33
C PRO A 102 -8.77 -7.55 3.73
N VAL A 103 -8.46 -7.23 5.00
CA VAL A 103 -7.09 -7.26 5.52
C VAL A 103 -6.60 -8.71 5.69
N SER A 104 -7.45 -9.61 6.18
CA SER A 104 -7.13 -11.03 6.33
C SER A 104 -6.76 -11.67 4.98
N LEU A 105 -7.48 -11.31 3.90
CA LEU A 105 -7.13 -11.78 2.55
C LEU A 105 -5.71 -11.38 2.12
N ILE A 106 -5.30 -10.15 2.44
CA ILE A 106 -3.96 -9.66 2.11
C ILE A 106 -2.91 -10.35 2.97
N ILE A 107 -3.18 -10.57 4.26
CA ILE A 107 -2.30 -11.34 5.14
C ILE A 107 -2.11 -12.76 4.61
N GLU A 108 -3.17 -13.40 4.12
CA GLU A 108 -3.08 -14.72 3.53
C GLU A 108 -2.18 -14.72 2.27
N ILE A 109 -2.34 -13.73 1.39
CA ILE A 109 -1.46 -13.54 0.22
C ILE A 109 0.00 -13.35 0.66
N LEU A 110 0.26 -12.48 1.64
CA LEU A 110 1.61 -12.22 2.12
C LEU A 110 2.22 -13.46 2.78
N SER A 111 1.46 -14.20 3.57
CA SER A 111 1.93 -15.41 4.28
C SER A 111 2.40 -16.54 3.35
N LYS A 112 1.98 -16.49 2.08
CA LYS A 112 2.38 -17.45 1.03
C LYS A 112 3.36 -16.84 0.04
N SER A 113 3.73 -15.57 0.22
CA SER A 113 4.78 -14.91 -0.55
C SER A 113 6.14 -15.19 0.08
N GLU A 114 7.20 -15.10 -0.72
CA GLU A 114 8.59 -15.24 -0.25
C GLU A 114 8.88 -14.22 0.87
N ASP A 115 9.41 -14.69 2.00
CA ASP A 115 9.70 -13.91 3.21
C ASP A 115 8.53 -13.06 3.75
N GLY A 116 7.27 -13.46 3.49
CA GLY A 116 6.12 -12.66 3.90
C GLY A 116 5.98 -11.33 3.14
N CYS A 117 6.71 -11.16 2.05
CA CYS A 117 6.87 -9.91 1.34
C CYS A 117 6.23 -9.96 -0.05
N SER A 118 5.49 -8.91 -0.43
CA SER A 118 4.97 -8.80 -1.79
C SER A 118 4.90 -7.37 -2.29
N SER A 119 5.27 -7.18 -3.55
CA SER A 119 5.18 -5.86 -4.19
C SER A 119 3.72 -5.49 -4.47
N THR A 120 3.45 -4.18 -4.57
CA THR A 120 2.11 -3.70 -4.96
C THR A 120 1.65 -4.32 -6.29
N ARG A 121 2.58 -4.50 -7.23
CA ARG A 121 2.29 -5.07 -8.55
C ARG A 121 1.84 -6.52 -8.48
N GLU A 122 2.52 -7.34 -7.68
CA GLU A 122 2.17 -8.76 -7.54
C GLU A 122 0.84 -8.94 -6.81
N ILE A 123 0.59 -8.16 -5.74
CA ILE A 123 -0.72 -8.14 -5.07
C ILE A 123 -1.82 -7.73 -6.06
N GLU A 124 -1.63 -6.66 -6.82
CA GLU A 124 -2.63 -6.20 -7.81
C GLU A 124 -2.86 -7.23 -8.92
N LYS A 125 -1.82 -7.96 -9.35
CA LYS A 125 -1.93 -9.05 -10.33
C LYS A 125 -2.80 -10.20 -9.77
N ILE A 126 -2.52 -10.67 -8.56
CA ILE A 126 -3.31 -11.71 -7.89
C ILE A 126 -4.76 -11.27 -7.72
N LEU A 127 -4.99 -10.06 -7.21
CA LEU A 127 -6.34 -9.50 -7.05
C LEU A 127 -7.05 -9.34 -8.40
N GLY A 128 -6.32 -9.04 -9.47
CA GLY A 128 -6.84 -8.96 -10.84
C GLY A 128 -7.45 -10.27 -11.32
N TYR A 129 -6.79 -11.40 -11.07
CA TYR A 129 -7.34 -12.72 -11.36
C TYR A 129 -8.48 -13.10 -10.42
N LEU A 130 -8.39 -12.71 -9.14
CA LEU A 130 -9.39 -13.08 -8.13
C LEU A 130 -10.72 -12.34 -8.29
N LEU A 131 -10.67 -11.03 -8.51
CA LEU A 131 -11.86 -10.15 -8.47
C LEU A 131 -12.22 -9.57 -9.84
N GLY A 132 -11.36 -9.73 -10.84
CA GLY A 132 -11.41 -9.03 -12.11
C GLY A 132 -10.80 -7.62 -12.03
N PRO A 133 -10.13 -7.12 -13.10
CA PRO A 133 -9.31 -5.91 -13.04
C PRO A 133 -10.03 -4.65 -12.51
N ALA A 134 -11.27 -4.42 -12.93
CA ALA A 134 -12.03 -3.23 -12.56
C ALA A 134 -12.46 -3.23 -11.08
N LYS A 135 -12.91 -4.39 -10.56
CA LYS A 135 -13.33 -4.55 -9.17
C LYS A 135 -12.10 -4.58 -8.25
N ALA A 136 -11.04 -5.28 -8.65
CA ALA A 136 -9.77 -5.36 -7.94
C ALA A 136 -9.20 -3.97 -7.65
N LYS A 137 -9.11 -3.08 -8.65
CA LYS A 137 -8.58 -1.72 -8.46
C LYS A 137 -9.36 -0.91 -7.42
N LYS A 138 -10.69 -0.95 -7.48
CA LYS A 138 -11.57 -0.25 -6.52
C LYS A 138 -11.44 -0.83 -5.12
N TRP A 139 -11.51 -2.16 -5.02
CA TRP A 139 -11.38 -2.91 -3.78
C TRP A 139 -10.02 -2.63 -3.11
N TRP A 140 -8.93 -2.72 -3.87
CA TRP A 140 -7.57 -2.50 -3.37
C TRP A 140 -7.37 -1.08 -2.83
N THR A 141 -7.96 -0.08 -3.48
CA THR A 141 -7.90 1.32 -3.01
C THR A 141 -8.58 1.49 -1.65
N ALA A 142 -9.66 0.76 -1.37
CA ALA A 142 -10.32 0.76 -0.07
C ALA A 142 -9.51 -0.03 0.97
N THR A 143 -9.05 -1.24 0.61
CA THR A 143 -8.29 -2.13 1.51
C THR A 143 -6.98 -1.50 2.00
N LYS A 144 -6.27 -0.75 1.15
CA LYS A 144 -5.06 -0.03 1.59
C LYS A 144 -5.29 0.90 2.78
N LYS A 145 -6.46 1.53 2.88
CA LYS A 145 -6.79 2.39 4.03
C LYS A 145 -6.98 1.59 5.32
N LEU A 146 -7.42 0.34 5.20
CA LEU A 146 -7.56 -0.57 6.33
C LEU A 146 -6.20 -1.14 6.73
N LEU A 147 -5.36 -1.49 5.75
CA LEU A 147 -4.01 -2.02 5.99
C LEU A 147 -3.12 -1.04 6.77
N VAL A 148 -3.22 0.26 6.48
CA VAL A 148 -2.46 1.29 7.21
C VAL A 148 -2.77 1.27 8.72
N LYS A 149 -3.91 0.72 9.13
CA LYS A 149 -4.32 0.60 10.53
C LYS A 149 -4.06 -0.78 11.14
N ASP A 150 -3.66 -1.77 10.34
CA ASP A 150 -3.46 -3.13 10.84
C ASP A 150 -2.01 -3.30 11.32
N PRO A 151 -1.79 -3.67 12.60
CA PRO A 151 -0.44 -3.73 13.15
C PRO A 151 0.41 -4.87 12.58
N ARG A 152 -0.21 -5.88 11.93
CA ARG A 152 0.49 -7.06 11.40
C ARG A 152 1.12 -6.81 10.05
N VAL A 153 0.75 -5.75 9.34
CA VAL A 153 1.24 -5.48 7.99
C VAL A 153 2.03 -4.19 7.96
N ALA A 154 3.29 -4.27 7.53
CA ALA A 154 4.06 -3.09 7.18
C ALA A 154 3.63 -2.59 5.81
N VAL A 155 3.04 -1.40 5.79
CA VAL A 155 2.61 -0.72 4.57
C VAL A 155 3.76 0.15 4.07
N PRO A 156 4.21 -0.03 2.81
CA PRO A 156 5.36 0.71 2.31
C PRO A 156 5.09 2.21 2.21
N ASN A 157 6.06 3.00 2.65
CA ASN A 157 6.02 4.47 2.51
C ASN A 157 6.27 4.90 1.05
N LYS A 158 7.00 4.09 0.27
CA LYS A 158 7.23 4.32 -1.18
C LYS A 158 6.61 3.22 -2.04
N LYS A 159 6.13 3.59 -3.23
CA LYS A 159 5.55 2.63 -4.20
C LYS A 159 6.51 1.52 -4.66
N THR A 160 7.82 1.73 -4.51
CA THR A 160 8.87 0.77 -4.88
C THR A 160 9.16 -0.24 -3.79
N GLU A 161 8.70 -0.01 -2.56
CA GLU A 161 8.91 -0.87 -1.41
C GLU A 161 7.76 -1.90 -1.30
N PRO A 162 8.02 -3.11 -0.77
CA PRO A 162 7.01 -4.16 -0.64
C PRO A 162 6.12 -3.96 0.59
N TYR A 163 4.95 -4.60 0.57
CA TYR A 163 4.20 -4.89 1.79
C TYR A 163 4.86 -6.08 2.48
N VAL A 164 4.94 -6.03 3.80
CA VAL A 164 5.59 -7.07 4.61
C VAL A 164 4.66 -7.54 5.71
N LEU A 165 4.47 -8.84 5.83
CA LEU A 165 3.82 -9.46 6.99
C LEU A 165 4.82 -9.50 8.14
N ARG A 166 4.45 -8.92 9.29
CA ARG A 166 5.30 -8.86 10.47
C ARG A 166 5.14 -10.12 11.32
N ASP A 167 6.25 -10.56 11.91
CA ASP A 167 6.24 -11.62 12.94
C ASP A 167 5.56 -11.14 14.23
N GLU A 168 5.82 -9.89 14.62
CA GLU A 168 5.20 -9.25 15.79
C GLU A 168 4.36 -8.03 15.36
N PRO A 169 3.10 -7.91 15.82
CA PRO A 169 2.26 -6.77 15.51
C PRO A 169 2.85 -5.47 16.09
N VAL A 170 3.06 -4.46 15.24
CA VAL A 170 3.52 -3.12 15.62
C VAL A 170 2.40 -2.13 15.38
N LYS A 171 2.06 -1.34 16.40
CA LYS A 171 1.03 -0.30 16.26
C LYS A 171 1.46 0.71 15.18
N PRO A 172 0.58 1.05 14.21
CA PRO A 172 0.90 2.00 13.14
C PRO A 172 1.42 3.35 13.65
N GLU A 173 0.90 3.82 14.78
CA GLU A 173 1.30 5.08 15.38
C GLU A 173 2.76 5.04 15.85
N GLN A 174 3.21 3.91 16.39
CA GLN A 174 4.58 3.74 16.88
C GLN A 174 5.59 3.74 15.74
N GLU A 175 5.24 3.16 14.60
CA GLU A 175 6.06 3.19 13.39
C GLU A 175 6.20 4.63 12.88
N VAL A 176 5.10 5.37 12.78
CA VAL A 176 5.13 6.77 12.36
C VAL A 176 5.90 7.64 13.36
N LEU A 177 5.83 7.32 14.65
CA LEU A 177 6.60 8.00 15.68
C LEU A 177 8.11 7.80 15.50
N LEU A 178 8.54 6.57 15.22
CA LEU A 178 9.95 6.26 14.92
C LEU A 178 10.40 7.01 13.65
N ASP A 179 9.63 6.92 12.57
CA ASP A 179 9.91 7.65 11.32
C ASP A 179 10.03 9.17 11.57
N PHE A 180 9.17 9.73 12.42
CA PHE A 180 9.16 11.14 12.76
C PHE A 180 10.45 11.59 13.47
N PHE A 181 10.94 10.80 14.43
CA PHE A 181 12.15 11.12 15.18
C PHE A 181 13.43 10.91 14.36
N GLU A 182 13.43 9.98 13.40
CA GLU A 182 14.56 9.77 12.50
C GLU A 182 14.63 10.79 11.35
N GLU A 183 13.49 11.37 10.96
CA GLU A 183 13.40 12.30 9.84
C GLU A 183 14.01 13.68 10.16
N LYS A 184 14.87 14.14 9.24
CA LYS A 184 15.59 15.42 9.34
C LYS A 184 15.02 16.50 8.44
N ARG A 185 14.25 16.13 7.42
CA ARG A 185 13.64 17.05 6.46
C ARG A 185 12.34 17.60 7.05
N SER A 186 12.31 18.90 7.35
CA SER A 186 11.17 19.53 8.02
C SER A 186 9.84 19.34 7.30
N LYS A 187 9.83 19.32 5.96
CA LYS A 187 8.61 19.09 5.17
C LYS A 187 8.03 17.69 5.38
N GLU A 188 8.89 16.66 5.38
CA GLU A 188 8.47 15.28 5.65
C GLU A 188 8.07 15.11 7.12
N LYS A 189 8.78 15.79 8.03
CA LYS A 189 8.44 15.80 9.46
C LYS A 189 7.03 16.36 9.72
N ILE A 190 6.62 17.40 8.99
CA ILE A 190 5.23 17.92 9.02
C ILE A 190 4.24 16.85 8.52
N ALA A 191 4.55 16.14 7.44
CA ALA A 191 3.69 15.10 6.89
C ALA A 191 3.54 13.90 7.85
N LEU A 192 4.63 13.48 8.49
CA LEU A 192 4.64 12.43 9.51
C LEU A 192 3.84 12.85 10.74
N ALA A 193 3.94 14.10 11.19
CA ALA A 193 3.11 14.64 12.27
C ALA A 193 1.61 14.66 11.93
N GLU A 194 1.23 15.01 10.69
CA GLU A 194 -0.17 14.91 10.24
C GLU A 194 -0.64 13.45 10.26
N LYS A 195 0.19 12.53 9.74
CA LYS A 195 -0.11 11.08 9.75
C LYS A 195 -0.27 10.55 11.18
N LEU A 196 0.57 10.98 12.11
CA LEU A 196 0.47 10.62 13.52
C LEU A 196 -0.85 11.12 14.13
N PHE A 197 -1.22 12.38 13.84
CA PHE A 197 -2.49 12.96 14.27
C PHE A 197 -3.71 12.19 13.72
N ASP A 198 -3.68 11.80 12.43
CA ASP A 198 -4.77 11.07 11.78
C ASP A 198 -4.91 9.62 12.29
N LEU A 199 -3.80 9.00 12.73
CA LEU A 199 -3.79 7.63 13.26
C LEU A 199 -4.19 7.57 14.73
N ALA A 200 -3.91 8.62 15.52
CA ALA A 200 -4.21 8.73 16.94
C ALA A 200 -5.73 8.72 17.24
N THR A 201 -6.35 7.56 17.07
CA THR A 201 -7.79 7.33 17.27
C THR A 201 -8.07 7.13 18.77
N GLU A 202 -7.09 6.61 19.52
CA GLU A 202 -7.08 6.51 21.00
C GLU A 202 -5.79 7.17 21.53
N LYS A 203 -5.92 8.42 22.00
CA LYS A 203 -4.80 9.34 22.34
C LYS A 203 -3.99 8.94 23.57
N GLU A 204 -4.42 7.92 24.29
CA GLU A 204 -3.82 7.49 25.56
C GLU A 204 -2.45 6.83 25.36
N ALA A 205 -2.25 6.11 24.25
CA ALA A 205 -0.98 5.43 23.99
C ALA A 205 0.15 6.37 23.54
N LEU A 206 -0.19 7.53 22.96
CA LEU A 206 0.78 8.50 22.43
C LEU A 206 1.02 9.68 23.36
N HIS A 207 0.22 9.85 24.42
CA HIS A 207 0.31 11.01 25.31
C HIS A 207 1.69 11.22 25.93
N GLY A 208 2.46 10.14 26.14
CA GLY A 208 3.84 10.24 26.62
C GLY A 208 4.79 10.92 25.64
N ASP A 209 4.62 10.65 24.34
CA ASP A 209 5.54 11.10 23.29
C ASP A 209 5.09 12.41 22.62
N LEU A 210 3.80 12.74 22.68
CA LEU A 210 3.22 13.94 22.05
C LEU A 210 3.93 15.25 22.45
N PRO A 211 4.33 15.50 23.71
CA PRO A 211 5.08 16.70 24.06
C PRO A 211 6.41 16.82 23.30
N GLN A 212 7.14 15.71 23.13
CA GLN A 212 8.39 15.70 22.38
C GLN A 212 8.14 15.90 20.88
N VAL A 213 7.11 15.25 20.32
CA VAL A 213 6.69 15.46 18.93
C VAL A 213 6.35 16.93 18.68
N LEU A 214 5.57 17.54 19.59
CA LEU A 214 5.18 18.94 19.50
C LEU A 214 6.39 19.87 19.54
N HIS A 215 7.33 19.62 20.45
CA HIS A 215 8.57 20.39 20.56
C HIS A 215 9.40 20.29 19.27
N GLU A 216 9.69 19.07 18.81
CA GLU A 216 10.51 18.86 17.61
C GLU A 216 9.87 19.39 16.33
N LEU A 217 8.55 19.28 16.21
CA LEU A 217 7.82 19.87 15.09
C LEU A 217 7.90 21.41 15.13
N THR A 218 7.78 22.01 16.32
CA THR A 218 7.90 23.46 16.49
C THR A 218 9.29 23.96 16.07
N VAL A 219 10.34 23.29 16.54
CA VAL A 219 11.73 23.59 16.14
C VAL A 219 11.91 23.42 14.64
N ALA A 220 11.41 22.33 14.06
CA ALA A 220 11.52 22.07 12.63
C ALA A 220 10.80 23.13 11.77
N ILE A 221 9.66 23.63 12.22
CA ILE A 221 8.93 24.73 11.56
C ILE A 221 9.73 26.03 11.68
N MET A 222 10.25 26.35 12.87
CA MET A 222 10.98 27.59 13.14
C MET A 222 12.28 27.68 12.31
N GLU A 223 13.14 26.67 12.42
CA GLU A 223 14.52 26.71 11.94
C GLU A 223 14.66 26.40 10.45
N ALA A 224 13.64 25.83 9.81
CA ALA A 224 13.74 25.39 8.43
C ALA A 224 13.80 26.55 7.43
N ARG A 225 14.99 26.75 6.87
CA ARG A 225 15.26 27.75 5.82
C ARG A 225 14.67 27.38 4.45
N ASN A 226 14.35 26.12 4.23
CA ASN A 226 13.88 25.58 2.95
C ASN A 226 12.35 25.36 2.90
N LEU A 227 11.61 25.69 3.97
CA LEU A 227 10.15 25.66 3.92
C LEU A 227 9.63 26.91 3.23
N SER A 228 8.72 26.72 2.28
CA SER A 228 7.88 27.83 1.79
C SER A 228 6.98 28.34 2.91
N GLN A 229 6.45 29.56 2.77
CA GLN A 229 5.48 30.08 3.74
C GLN A 229 4.19 29.26 3.77
N ALA A 230 3.80 28.67 2.63
CA ALA A 230 2.69 27.73 2.54
C ALA A 230 2.95 26.45 3.35
N ASP A 231 4.14 25.86 3.20
CA ASP A 231 4.53 24.67 3.98
C ASP A 231 4.64 24.99 5.48
N ARG A 232 5.15 26.18 5.82
CA ARG A 232 5.28 26.66 7.21
C ARG A 232 3.91 26.87 7.85
N LEU A 233 2.97 27.52 7.17
CA LEU A 233 1.59 27.70 7.63
C LEU A 233 0.88 26.34 7.80
N TYR A 234 1.06 25.43 6.86
CA TYR A 234 0.56 24.07 6.96
C TYR A 234 1.14 23.34 8.18
N GLY A 235 2.45 23.40 8.40
CA GLY A 235 3.10 22.85 9.58
C GLY A 235 2.54 23.41 10.89
N ILE A 236 2.32 24.72 10.97
CA ILE A 236 1.72 25.37 12.15
C ILE A 236 0.32 24.83 12.42
N TRP A 237 -0.47 24.57 11.39
CA TRP A 237 -1.81 24.00 11.57
C TRP A 237 -1.79 22.57 12.09
N VAL A 238 -0.86 21.74 11.60
CA VAL A 238 -0.63 20.39 12.11
C VAL A 238 -0.16 20.45 13.57
N ARG A 239 0.83 21.30 13.87
CA ARG A 239 1.32 21.56 15.23
C ARG A 239 0.19 21.96 16.17
N ASN A 240 -0.64 22.92 15.76
CA ASN A 240 -1.74 23.41 16.59
C ASN A 240 -2.86 22.36 16.77
N ASN A 241 -3.03 21.44 15.82
CA ASN A 241 -3.94 20.31 16.00
C ASN A 241 -3.40 19.36 17.08
N LEU A 242 -2.11 19.03 17.04
CA LEU A 242 -1.45 18.21 18.07
C LEU A 242 -1.42 18.89 19.44
N ALA A 243 -1.12 20.19 19.50
CA ALA A 243 -1.08 20.95 20.76
C ALA A 243 -2.43 20.95 21.48
N ARG A 244 -3.54 21.05 20.75
CA ARG A 244 -4.89 20.98 21.33
C ARG A 244 -5.18 19.61 21.95
N ASP A 245 -4.56 18.55 21.46
CA ASP A 245 -4.74 17.20 22.00
C ASP A 245 -4.00 16.98 23.32
N VAL A 246 -2.96 17.78 23.61
CA VAL A 246 -2.22 17.79 24.88
C VAL A 246 -2.61 18.98 25.77
N GLU A 247 -3.73 19.64 25.47
CA GLU A 247 -4.22 20.83 26.18
C GLU A 247 -3.19 21.98 26.27
N GLU A 248 -2.26 22.04 25.32
CA GLU A 248 -1.30 23.13 25.23
C GLU A 248 -1.91 24.37 24.56
N ASP A 249 -1.54 25.54 25.08
CA ASP A 249 -2.01 26.83 24.61
C ASP A 249 -1.30 27.20 23.30
N VAL A 250 -2.02 27.01 22.19
CA VAL A 250 -1.53 27.29 20.83
C VAL A 250 -1.08 28.73 20.61
N GLU A 251 -1.59 29.68 21.40
CA GLU A 251 -1.25 31.11 21.28
C GLU A 251 0.14 31.43 21.86
N LYS A 252 0.73 30.51 22.63
CA LYS A 252 2.11 30.64 23.15
C LYS A 252 3.16 30.05 22.21
N LEU A 253 2.73 29.37 21.15
CA LEU A 253 3.62 28.66 20.23
C LEU A 253 3.99 29.55 19.03
N GLU A 254 5.26 29.90 18.94
CA GLU A 254 5.82 30.64 17.80
C GLU A 254 6.41 29.69 16.74
N PRO A 255 6.36 30.05 15.43
CA PRO A 255 5.58 31.14 14.85
C PRO A 255 4.07 30.87 14.96
N THR A 256 3.27 31.92 15.02
CA THR A 256 1.80 31.83 14.95
C THR A 256 1.29 31.79 13.50
N SER A 257 0.07 31.29 13.27
CA SER A 257 -0.52 31.35 11.93
C SER A 257 -0.71 32.80 11.44
N ALA A 258 -0.96 33.74 12.36
CA ALA A 258 -1.10 35.15 12.05
C ALA A 258 0.24 35.79 11.63
N SER A 259 1.37 35.41 12.25
CA SER A 259 2.67 35.96 11.87
C SER A 259 3.02 35.62 10.42
N ILE A 260 2.72 34.39 9.97
CA ILE A 260 2.93 33.99 8.56
C ILE A 260 2.05 34.80 7.60
N LEU A 261 0.79 35.07 7.97
CA LEU A 261 -0.09 35.91 7.15
C LEU A 261 0.40 37.35 7.04
N ASN A 262 0.96 37.91 8.11
CA ASN A 262 1.52 39.25 8.10
C ASN A 262 2.79 39.32 7.23
N GLU A 263 3.63 38.29 7.27
CA GLU A 263 4.81 38.18 6.38
C GLU A 263 4.43 38.09 4.89
N CYS A 264 3.23 37.56 4.59
CA CYS A 264 2.73 37.36 3.23
C CYS A 264 1.60 38.33 2.84
N GLU A 265 1.37 39.42 3.59
CA GLU A 265 0.24 40.34 3.35
C GLU A 265 0.18 40.85 1.90
N GLY A 266 1.34 41.06 1.27
CA GLY A 266 1.46 41.53 -0.11
C GLY A 266 1.07 40.52 -1.19
N ASP A 267 0.96 39.21 -0.89
CA ASP A 267 0.58 38.16 -1.85
C ASP A 267 -0.09 36.95 -1.16
N LEU A 268 -1.21 37.19 -0.48
CA LEU A 268 -2.04 36.12 0.08
C LEU A 268 -2.61 35.14 -0.98
N PRO A 269 -2.99 35.57 -2.20
CA PRO A 269 -3.40 34.64 -3.26
C PRO A 269 -2.27 33.68 -3.67
N GLY A 270 -1.04 34.17 -3.80
CA GLY A 270 0.14 33.34 -4.09
C GLY A 270 0.42 32.32 -2.99
N LEU A 271 0.25 32.71 -1.72
CA LEU A 271 0.32 31.79 -0.58
C LEU A 271 -0.76 30.70 -0.67
N ALA A 272 -2.01 31.05 -0.98
CA ALA A 272 -3.11 30.10 -1.12
C ALA A 272 -2.90 29.09 -2.25
N ASN A 273 -2.34 29.54 -3.38
CA ASN A 273 -2.07 28.71 -4.55
C ASN A 273 -1.01 27.63 -4.30
N GLN A 274 -0.10 27.86 -3.35
CA GLN A 274 0.94 26.91 -2.97
C GLN A 274 0.46 25.88 -1.93
N MET A 275 -0.74 26.04 -1.38
CA MET A 275 -1.30 25.13 -0.37
C MET A 275 -2.20 24.05 -0.98
N PRO A 276 -2.28 22.87 -0.36
CA PRO A 276 -3.28 21.86 -0.70
C PRO A 276 -4.72 22.40 -0.56
N THR A 277 -5.60 22.08 -1.52
CA THR A 277 -6.99 22.55 -1.56
C THR A 277 -7.78 22.24 -0.28
N LYS A 278 -7.45 21.15 0.41
CA LYS A 278 -8.07 20.78 1.71
C LYS A 278 -7.93 21.88 2.77
N PHE A 279 -6.99 22.79 2.62
CA PHE A 279 -6.75 23.89 3.57
C PHE A 279 -7.30 25.25 3.14
N HIS A 280 -7.86 25.39 1.94
CA HIS A 280 -8.35 26.70 1.46
C HIS A 280 -9.46 27.28 2.33
N SER A 281 -10.38 26.45 2.85
CA SER A 281 -11.39 26.93 3.81
C SER A 281 -10.75 27.45 5.10
N ARG A 282 -9.80 26.69 5.66
CA ARG A 282 -9.08 27.06 6.89
C ARG A 282 -8.25 28.33 6.69
N PHE A 283 -7.69 28.52 5.50
CA PHE A 283 -6.98 29.73 5.12
C PHE A 283 -7.91 30.94 5.08
N LEU A 284 -9.06 30.85 4.38
CA LEU A 284 -10.04 31.94 4.32
C LEU A 284 -10.54 32.32 5.71
N ASP A 285 -10.82 31.34 6.58
CA ASP A 285 -11.22 31.59 7.96
C ASP A 285 -10.12 32.27 8.78
N LEU A 286 -8.85 32.02 8.45
CA LEU A 286 -7.72 32.65 9.11
C LEU A 286 -7.55 34.09 8.61
N VAL A 287 -7.60 34.32 7.30
CA VAL A 287 -7.50 35.66 6.69
C VAL A 287 -8.62 36.57 7.20
N THR A 288 -9.85 36.08 7.28
CA THR A 288 -11.00 36.85 7.81
C THR A 288 -10.85 37.21 9.28
N ARG A 289 -10.16 36.38 10.07
CA ARG A 289 -9.87 36.64 11.50
C ARG A 289 -8.72 37.62 11.70
N VAL A 290 -7.67 37.52 10.88
CA VAL A 290 -6.47 38.38 10.98
C VAL A 290 -6.74 39.77 10.38
N TYR A 291 -7.53 39.84 9.30
CA TYR A 291 -7.85 41.09 8.58
C TYR A 291 -9.37 41.35 8.51
N PRO A 292 -10.07 41.51 9.65
CA PRO A 292 -11.55 41.57 9.67
C PRO A 292 -12.14 42.69 8.81
N GLU A 293 -11.46 43.83 8.74
CA GLU A 293 -11.94 45.03 8.04
C GLU A 293 -11.58 45.06 6.54
N ASN A 294 -10.53 44.34 6.12
CA ASN A 294 -9.95 44.48 4.77
C ASN A 294 -9.56 43.14 4.12
N TRP A 295 -10.14 42.02 4.54
CA TRP A 295 -9.77 40.72 3.95
C TRP A 295 -10.16 40.62 2.46
N LYS A 296 -11.31 41.14 2.02
CA LYS A 296 -11.82 40.92 0.65
C LYS A 296 -10.83 41.40 -0.43
N PRO A 297 -10.30 42.64 -0.39
CA PRO A 297 -9.34 43.09 -1.39
C PRO A 297 -8.00 42.37 -1.34
N LEU A 298 -7.66 41.71 -0.21
CA LEU A 298 -6.41 40.97 -0.07
C LEU A 298 -6.45 39.58 -0.73
N ILE A 299 -7.63 39.05 -1.04
CA ILE A 299 -7.80 37.72 -1.65
C ILE A 299 -8.60 37.71 -2.97
N VAL A 300 -9.39 38.75 -3.23
CA VAL A 300 -10.16 38.92 -4.46
C VAL A 300 -9.56 40.10 -5.23
N ASN A 301 -8.86 39.79 -6.33
CA ASN A 301 -8.55 40.76 -7.38
C ASN A 301 -9.74 40.89 -8.34
#